data_AF-A0AAW0IPG7-F1
#
_entry.id   AF-A0AAW0IPG7-F1
#
_cell.length_a   1.000
_cell.length_b   1.000
_cell.length_c   1.000
_cell.angle_alpha   90.00
_cell.angle_beta   90.00
_cell.angle_gamma   90.00
#
_symmetry.space_group_name_H-M   'P 1'
#
loop_
_entity.id
_entity.type
_entity.pdbx_description
1 polymer ?
#
loop_
_entity_poly.entity_id
_entity_poly.type
_entity_poly.pdbx_seq_one_letter_code
_entity_poly.pdbx_strand_id
1 'polypeptide(L)'
;MADNSKILDLEIFFRVMPPLWCRLDRLWFAHPGVLEGSVTRQPFICPLDHVFEVNVMLKELPEEEFGPRIDIKEYSFFDNPSVPRQVKDSWLDVKLCQEGSKDCHASNGTSPQG
;
A
#
# COMPACT_ATOMS: atom_id res chain seq x y z
N MET A 1 -3.69 36.15 13.32
CA MET A 1 -2.80 35.54 12.30
C MET A 1 -3.02 34.04 12.44
N ALA A 2 -3.58 33.43 11.40
CA ALA A 2 -4.37 32.20 11.51
C ALA A 2 -3.57 31.00 12.04
N ASP A 3 -4.30 30.23 12.82
CA ASP A 3 -3.93 29.06 13.61
C ASP A 3 -3.44 27.89 12.74
N ASN A 4 -2.17 27.51 12.90
CA ASN A 4 -1.55 26.33 12.28
C ASN A 4 -1.89 25.03 13.05
N SER A 5 -2.77 25.07 14.06
CA SER A 5 -3.15 23.94 14.91
C SER A 5 -4.21 23.00 14.31
N LYS A 6 -4.47 23.07 13.00
CA LYS A 6 -5.50 22.24 12.30
C LYS A 6 -4.99 21.42 11.11
N ILE A 7 -3.68 21.24 10.95
CA ILE A 7 -3.13 20.43 9.82
C ILE A 7 -2.93 18.95 10.21
N LEU A 8 -3.12 18.60 11.48
CA LEU A 8 -3.09 17.23 11.97
C LEU A 8 -4.45 16.88 12.57
N ASP A 9 -5.50 16.99 11.75
CA ASP A 9 -6.64 16.10 11.97
C ASP A 9 -6.07 14.67 11.92
N LEU A 10 -6.28 13.91 13.00
CA LEU A 10 -6.15 12.46 12.94
C LEU A 10 -6.97 11.94 11.72
N GLU A 11 -6.61 10.77 11.19
CA GLU A 11 -7.50 9.85 10.43
C GLU A 11 -7.36 9.73 8.89
N ILE A 12 -6.21 10.00 8.25
CA ILE A 12 -6.01 9.46 6.87
C ILE A 12 -4.66 8.74 6.75
N PHE A 13 -4.63 7.50 7.20
CA PHE A 13 -3.56 6.54 6.87
C PHE A 13 -4.00 5.68 5.68
N PHE A 14 -3.14 5.56 4.68
CA PHE A 14 -3.33 4.65 3.57
C PHE A 14 -2.07 3.84 3.32
N ARG A 15 -2.25 2.62 2.82
CA ARG A 15 -1.15 1.73 2.43
C ARG A 15 -0.91 1.83 0.94
N VAL A 16 0.30 2.20 0.56
CA VAL A 16 0.75 2.11 -0.82
C VAL A 16 1.19 0.67 -1.08
N MET A 17 0.49 0.01 -2.00
CA MET A 17 0.77 -1.35 -2.42
C MET A 17 2.05 -1.39 -3.28
N PRO A 18 2.86 -2.44 -3.19
CA PRO A 18 4.06 -2.57 -4.00
C PRO A 18 3.72 -2.81 -5.47
N PRO A 19 4.66 -2.52 -6.41
CA PRO A 19 4.50 -2.92 -7.79
C PRO A 19 4.46 -4.44 -7.89
N LEU A 20 3.47 -4.95 -8.64
CA LEU A 20 3.27 -6.38 -8.85
C LEU A 20 3.83 -6.79 -10.20
N TRP A 21 4.62 -7.86 -10.22
CA TRP A 21 5.17 -8.42 -11.45
C TRP A 21 4.35 -9.62 -11.87
N CYS A 22 3.66 -9.49 -13.00
CA CYS A 22 2.78 -10.52 -13.54
C CYS A 22 3.34 -11.17 -14.81
N ARG A 23 2.87 -12.40 -15.04
CA ARG A 23 2.88 -13.08 -16.34
C ARG A 23 1.45 -13.23 -16.83
N LEU A 24 1.25 -13.84 -18.00
CA LEU A 24 -0.09 -14.10 -18.54
C LEU A 24 -0.73 -15.32 -17.88
N ASP A 25 -0.94 -15.30 -16.56
CA ASP A 25 -1.39 -16.45 -15.74
C ASP A 25 -2.89 -16.77 -15.81
N ARG A 26 -3.69 -15.93 -16.47
CA ARG A 26 -5.14 -16.09 -16.53
C ARG A 26 -5.60 -16.68 -17.86
N LEU A 27 -5.38 -17.98 -18.04
CA LEU A 27 -5.99 -18.76 -19.12
C LEU A 27 -6.70 -20.00 -18.58
N TRP A 28 -7.60 -20.54 -19.40
CA TRP A 28 -8.41 -21.71 -19.07
C TRP A 28 -7.65 -23.05 -19.15
N PHE A 29 -6.36 -23.03 -19.54
CA PHE A 29 -5.50 -24.20 -19.64
C PHE A 29 -4.15 -23.95 -18.96
N ALA A 30 -3.50 -25.02 -18.51
CA ALA A 30 -2.21 -24.93 -17.83
C ALA A 30 -1.09 -24.49 -18.78
N HIS A 31 -0.28 -23.53 -18.37
CA HIS A 31 0.82 -22.98 -19.17
C HIS A 31 1.91 -22.38 -18.27
N PRO A 32 3.15 -22.14 -18.77
CA PRO A 32 4.26 -21.63 -17.96
C PRO A 32 4.20 -20.13 -17.64
N GLY A 33 3.13 -19.43 -18.05
CA GLY A 33 2.91 -18.00 -17.85
C GLY A 33 3.39 -17.17 -19.04
N VAL A 34 4.20 -17.75 -19.92
CA VAL A 34 4.65 -17.13 -21.17
C VAL A 34 3.98 -17.84 -22.34
N LEU A 35 3.31 -17.08 -23.21
CA LEU A 35 2.63 -17.61 -24.38
C LEU A 35 3.47 -17.39 -25.62
N GLU A 36 3.63 -18.45 -26.40
CA GLU A 36 4.29 -18.36 -27.70
C GLU A 36 3.51 -17.40 -28.60
N GLY A 37 4.24 -16.47 -29.23
CA GLY A 37 3.63 -15.40 -30.05
C GLY A 37 3.14 -14.18 -29.27
N SER A 38 3.24 -14.14 -27.93
CA SER A 38 2.94 -12.91 -27.18
C SER A 38 3.97 -11.82 -27.50
N VAL A 39 3.49 -10.63 -27.85
CA VAL A 39 4.35 -9.46 -28.14
C VAL A 39 4.81 -8.75 -26.86
N THR A 40 4.01 -8.85 -25.79
CA THR A 40 4.30 -8.25 -24.50
C THR A 40 5.52 -8.90 -23.85
N ARG A 41 6.52 -8.08 -23.47
CA ARG A 41 7.67 -8.55 -22.69
C ARG A 41 7.21 -8.93 -21.29
N GLN A 42 7.58 -10.13 -20.85
CA GLN A 42 7.17 -10.67 -19.55
C GLN A 42 8.41 -10.96 -18.67
N PRO A 43 8.33 -10.77 -17.33
CA PRO A 43 7.16 -10.27 -16.59
C PRO A 43 6.96 -8.76 -16.82
N PHE A 44 5.72 -8.30 -16.68
CA PHE A 44 5.35 -6.89 -16.75
C PHE A 44 4.79 -6.41 -15.42
N ILE A 45 4.86 -5.11 -15.15
CA ILE A 45 4.19 -4.54 -13.98
C ILE A 45 2.69 -4.49 -14.28
N CYS A 46 1.91 -5.24 -13.51
CA CYS A 46 0.45 -5.31 -13.65
C CYS A 46 -0.23 -4.33 -12.70
N PRO A 47 -1.42 -3.83 -13.06
CA PRO A 47 -2.19 -2.99 -12.17
C PRO A 47 -2.73 -3.82 -10.99
N LEU A 48 -2.97 -3.18 -9.85
CA LEU A 48 -3.36 -3.84 -8.60
C LEU A 48 -4.62 -4.72 -8.74
N ASP A 49 -5.61 -4.27 -9.51
CA ASP A 49 -6.89 -4.96 -9.78
C ASP A 49 -6.74 -6.21 -10.66
N HIS A 50 -5.58 -6.41 -11.29
CA HIS A 50 -5.29 -7.63 -12.03
C HIS A 50 -5.11 -8.85 -11.13
N VAL A 51 -4.55 -8.63 -9.94
CA VAL A 51 -4.20 -9.69 -8.98
C VAL A 51 -5.17 -9.71 -7.79
N PHE A 52 -5.64 -8.54 -7.38
CA PHE A 52 -6.49 -8.38 -6.20
C PHE A 52 -7.91 -7.96 -6.57
N GLU A 53 -8.89 -8.48 -5.84
CA GLU A 53 -10.28 -7.99 -5.90
C GLU A 53 -10.42 -6.68 -5.11
N VAL A 54 -9.91 -5.59 -5.68
CA VAL A 54 -9.83 -4.27 -5.02
C VAL A 54 -11.21 -3.79 -4.55
N ASN A 55 -12.28 -4.07 -5.30
CA ASN A 55 -13.65 -3.74 -4.91
C ASN A 55 -14.10 -4.45 -3.62
N VAL A 56 -13.58 -5.64 -3.33
CA VAL A 56 -13.83 -6.38 -2.10
C VAL A 56 -12.94 -5.86 -0.99
N MET A 57 -11.66 -5.60 -1.29
CA MET A 57 -10.71 -5.06 -0.30
C MET A 57 -11.09 -3.67 0.23
N LEU A 58 -11.79 -2.86 -0.56
CA LEU A 58 -12.28 -1.54 -0.16
C LEU A 58 -13.61 -1.58 0.62
N LYS A 59 -14.20 -2.76 0.82
CA LYS A 59 -15.43 -2.88 1.63
C LYS A 59 -15.11 -2.66 3.10
N GLU A 60 -16.05 -2.05 3.80
CA GLU A 60 -15.98 -1.92 5.25
C GLU A 60 -16.13 -3.30 5.89
N LEU A 61 -15.18 -3.63 6.76
CA LEU A 61 -15.17 -4.85 7.55
C LEU A 61 -15.39 -4.49 9.04
N PRO A 62 -15.92 -5.41 9.86
CA PRO A 62 -16.12 -5.15 11.28
C PRO A 62 -14.80 -4.78 11.98
N GLU A 63 -14.73 -3.56 12.52
CA GLU A 63 -13.50 -3.05 13.15
C GLU A 63 -13.08 -3.86 14.39
N GLU A 64 -14.03 -4.50 15.08
CA GLU A 64 -13.76 -5.35 16.24
C GLU A 64 -12.87 -6.56 15.89
N GLU A 65 -12.99 -7.09 14.67
CA GLU A 65 -12.21 -8.24 14.21
C GLU A 65 -11.00 -7.84 13.36
N PHE A 66 -11.17 -6.84 12.47
CA PHE A 66 -10.19 -6.50 11.44
C PHE A 66 -9.39 -5.22 11.73
N GLY A 67 -9.71 -4.52 12.82
CA GLY A 67 -9.11 -3.25 13.18
C GLY A 67 -9.62 -2.06 12.35
N PRO A 68 -9.01 -0.88 12.51
CA PRO A 68 -9.42 0.33 11.81
C PRO A 68 -9.30 0.19 10.30
N ARG A 69 -10.19 0.87 9.57
CA ARG A 69 -10.15 0.91 8.11
C ARG A 69 -8.83 1.51 7.61
N ILE A 70 -8.18 0.81 6.67
CA ILE A 70 -6.99 1.28 5.98
C ILE A 70 -7.31 1.37 4.48
N ASP A 71 -7.26 2.59 3.94
CA ASP A 71 -7.37 2.76 2.49
C ASP A 71 -6.10 2.26 1.79
N ILE A 72 -6.25 1.73 0.58
CA ILE A 72 -5.12 1.26 -0.23
C ILE A 72 -4.92 2.15 -1.45
N LYS A 73 -3.66 2.35 -1.83
CA LYS A 73 -3.23 3.05 -3.06
C LYS A 73 -2.29 2.16 -3.85
N GLU A 74 -2.26 2.34 -5.15
CA GLU A 74 -1.34 1.63 -6.03
C GLU A 74 0.08 2.22 -5.97
N TYR A 75 1.08 1.44 -6.38
CA TYR A 75 2.51 1.82 -6.37
C TYR A 75 2.80 3.16 -7.07
N SER A 76 2.03 3.49 -8.12
CA SER A 76 2.17 4.71 -8.92
C SER A 76 1.65 5.98 -8.22
N PHE A 77 1.11 5.86 -7.00
CA PHE A 77 0.58 6.98 -6.23
C PHE A 77 1.60 8.11 -6.06
N PHE A 78 2.86 7.78 -5.74
CA PHE A 78 3.90 8.79 -5.53
C PHE A 78 4.37 9.45 -6.85
N ASP A 79 4.18 8.77 -7.98
CA ASP A 79 4.53 9.31 -9.31
C ASP A 79 3.49 10.29 -9.84
N ASN A 80 2.27 10.26 -9.29
CA ASN A 80 1.19 11.15 -9.71
C ASN A 80 1.56 12.62 -9.45
N PRO A 81 1.67 13.48 -10.49
CA PRO A 81 2.06 14.88 -10.33
C PRO A 81 1.00 15.72 -9.59
N SER A 82 -0.25 15.25 -9.54
CA SER A 82 -1.35 15.92 -8.84
C SER A 82 -1.33 15.70 -7.33
N VAL A 83 -0.53 14.75 -6.82
CA VAL A 83 -0.42 14.51 -5.37
C VAL A 83 0.43 15.63 -4.75
N PRO A 84 -0.08 16.33 -3.73
CA PRO A 84 0.67 17.39 -3.05
C PRO A 84 1.99 16.90 -2.47
N ARG A 85 3.02 17.74 -2.55
CA ARG A 85 4.36 17.40 -2.06
C ARG A 85 4.36 17.01 -0.57
N GLN A 86 3.55 17.69 0.24
CA GLN A 86 3.38 17.40 1.66
C GLN A 86 2.94 15.94 1.91
N VAL A 87 2.09 15.40 1.04
CA VAL A 87 1.64 14.00 1.13
C VAL A 87 2.72 13.04 0.66
N LYS A 88 3.46 13.38 -0.41
CA LYS A 88 4.58 12.56 -0.90
C LYS A 88 5.71 12.43 0.12
N ASP A 89 5.98 13.53 0.84
CA ASP A 89 7.02 13.59 1.86
C ASP A 89 6.56 12.96 3.19
N SER A 90 5.27 12.64 3.34
CA SER A 90 4.66 12.02 4.54
C SER A 90 4.44 10.52 4.36
N TRP A 91 5.52 9.74 4.33
CA TRP A 91 5.45 8.27 4.25
C TRP A 91 6.24 7.62 5.39
N LEU A 92 5.82 6.40 5.77
CA LEU A 92 6.46 5.60 6.81
C LEU A 92 6.77 4.21 6.25
N ASP A 93 8.05 3.81 6.32
CA ASP A 93 8.46 2.43 6.03
C ASP A 93 8.31 1.58 7.29
N VAL A 94 7.41 0.60 7.26
CA VAL A 94 7.18 -0.31 8.39
C VAL A 94 7.85 -1.65 8.09
N LYS A 95 8.87 -1.98 8.88
CA LYS A 95 9.56 -3.27 8.81
C LYS A 95 9.15 -4.12 9.99
N LEU A 96 8.55 -5.27 9.71
CA LEU A 96 8.33 -6.28 10.74
C LEU A 96 9.70 -6.83 11.15
N CYS A 97 9.97 -6.81 12.45
CA CYS A 97 11.20 -7.32 13.01
C CYS A 97 10.88 -8.31 14.14
N GLN A 98 11.80 -9.24 14.37
CA GLN A 98 11.64 -10.20 15.47
C GLN A 98 12.05 -9.52 16.78
N GLU A 99 11.21 -9.67 17.80
CA GLU A 99 11.47 -9.13 19.14
C GLU A 99 12.85 -9.62 19.65
N GLY A 100 13.66 -8.69 20.15
CA GLY A 100 15.03 -8.95 20.63
C GLY A 100 16.12 -8.93 19.55
N SER A 101 15.78 -8.71 18.27
CA SER A 101 16.79 -8.44 17.24
C SER A 101 17.42 -7.04 17.39
N LYS A 102 18.69 -6.89 16.99
CA LYS A 102 19.37 -5.59 16.98
C LYS A 102 18.58 -4.64 16.06
N ASP A 103 18.29 -3.44 16.57
CA ASP A 103 17.50 -2.39 15.92
C ASP A 103 15.97 -2.65 15.84
N CYS A 104 15.45 -3.68 16.53
CA CYS A 104 14.00 -3.89 16.70
C CYS A 104 13.52 -3.34 18.04
N HIS A 105 13.25 -2.04 18.08
CA HIS A 105 12.69 -1.37 19.25
C HIS A 105 11.20 -1.11 19.05
N ALA A 106 10.35 -1.92 19.68
CA ALA A 106 8.94 -1.58 19.83
C ALA A 106 8.83 -0.40 20.80
N SER A 107 8.66 0.82 20.27
CA SER A 107 8.41 1.99 21.11
C SER A 107 7.00 1.90 21.70
N ASN A 108 6.88 1.43 22.94
CA ASN A 108 5.64 1.48 23.74
C ASN A 108 5.25 2.91 24.20
N GLY A 109 5.80 3.95 23.58
CA GLY A 109 5.65 5.33 24.03
C GLY A 109 4.72 6.13 23.12
N THR A 110 3.48 6.36 23.53
CA THR A 110 2.79 7.61 23.20
C THR A 110 3.52 8.71 23.95
N SER A 111 4.39 9.47 23.25
CA SER A 111 4.95 10.68 23.84
C SER A 111 3.80 11.69 24.00
N PRO A 112 3.45 12.15 25.21
CA PRO A 112 2.65 13.35 25.34
C PRO A 112 3.55 14.50 24.88
N GLN A 113 3.17 15.16 23.78
CA GLN A 113 3.79 16.43 23.39
C GLN A 113 3.37 17.47 24.42
N GLY A 114 4.34 17.92 25.23
CA GLY A 114 4.24 19.16 25.99
C GLY A 114 4.70 20.35 25.17
#